data_AF-A0A1Q7UZM2-F1
#
_entry.id   AF-A0A1Q7UZM2-F1
#
_cell.length_a   1.000
_cell.length_b   1.000
_cell.length_c   1.000
_cell.angle_alpha   90.00
_cell.angle_beta   90.00
_cell.angle_gamma   90.00
#
_symmetry.space_group_name_H-M   'P 1'
#
loop_
_entity.id
_entity.type
_entity.pdbx_description
1 polymer ?
#
loop_
_entity_poly.entity_id
_entity_poly.type
_entity_poly.pdbx_seq_one_letter_code
_entity_poly.pdbx_strand_id
1 'polypeptide(L)'
;GSTTSGDITIPSGITPFQNTNKGGTDAFVAKIGNPASGSTTFPLNYFSYLGGTADDIGLAIAVDSIQNVRVTGSTDSIDFPLATNPPPTPVPAPVQSSLAGGTDAFIARIDTTTTSSSTGAGEWGTYLGGSDDDRGTGIAVDANGTTYVVGETKSSNFPLASPFQGAPIKGSSDAFVTKLGSRSDVEISVAATPTVGGTPTVGVGNQATFTYTITNNNGPDTASAVTFTDTLPTANATFNSVTASTGASCTSPTGTPASITCAIGTINVGATVTVTVILTPTLAVTLANSGIVTANGSSTQKSASTFFTVTDFSVCAAPCQSTAPSVTVTAGAPATYTVIVTPLPTYNANISLSCSSGLP
;
A
#
# COMPACT_ATOMS: atom_id res chain seq x y z
N GLY A 1 -8.56 -28.01 12.46
CA GLY A 1 -9.38 -29.13 12.97
C GLY A 1 -10.41 -28.58 13.92
N SER A 2 -11.08 -29.44 14.69
CA SER A 2 -12.04 -29.00 15.73
C SER A 2 -11.93 -29.81 17.01
N THR A 3 -12.33 -29.22 18.13
CA THR A 3 -12.16 -29.79 19.47
C THR A 3 -13.22 -29.29 20.45
N THR A 4 -13.58 -30.15 21.41
CA THR A 4 -14.35 -29.78 22.61
C THR A 4 -13.46 -29.62 23.85
N SER A 5 -12.16 -29.88 23.72
CA SER A 5 -11.18 -29.74 24.80
C SER A 5 -10.99 -28.25 25.16
N GLY A 6 -11.03 -27.93 26.45
CA GLY A 6 -10.71 -26.60 26.99
C GLY A 6 -9.34 -26.52 27.67
N ASP A 7 -8.58 -27.63 27.68
CA ASP A 7 -7.34 -27.81 28.45
C ASP A 7 -6.08 -27.89 27.58
N ILE A 8 -6.18 -27.58 26.28
CA ILE A 8 -5.00 -27.53 25.41
C ILE A 8 -4.11 -26.36 25.82
N THR A 9 -2.88 -26.67 26.23
CA THR A 9 -1.91 -25.69 26.71
C THR A 9 -1.35 -24.87 25.55
N ILE A 10 -1.59 -23.55 25.57
CA ILE A 10 -0.99 -22.61 24.62
C ILE A 10 0.53 -22.55 24.84
N PRO A 11 1.36 -22.66 23.79
CA PRO A 11 2.81 -22.51 23.91
C PRO A 11 3.21 -21.18 24.54
N SER A 12 4.20 -21.20 25.44
CA SER A 12 4.69 -19.99 26.11
C SER A 12 5.26 -18.99 25.11
N GLY A 13 4.98 -17.70 25.28
CA GLY A 13 5.55 -16.64 24.45
C GLY A 13 4.76 -16.34 23.16
N ILE A 14 3.62 -17.00 22.95
CA ILE A 14 2.72 -16.79 21.81
C ILE A 14 1.49 -15.99 22.26
N THR A 15 0.95 -15.17 21.36
CA THR A 15 -0.36 -14.51 21.52
C THR A 15 -1.36 -15.18 20.56
N PRO A 16 -2.18 -16.13 21.02
CA PRO A 16 -3.12 -16.82 20.13
C PRO A 16 -4.25 -15.88 19.71
N PHE A 17 -4.84 -16.13 18.55
CA PHE A 17 -6.04 -15.43 18.08
C PHE A 17 -7.22 -15.58 19.06
N GLN A 18 -7.37 -16.77 19.66
CA GLN A 18 -8.31 -17.08 20.73
C GLN A 18 -7.68 -18.11 21.68
N ASN A 19 -7.61 -17.77 22.96
CA ASN A 19 -6.89 -18.53 23.99
C ASN A 19 -7.74 -19.55 24.77
N THR A 20 -9.06 -19.52 24.61
CA THR A 20 -10.00 -20.43 25.28
C THR A 20 -11.00 -21.00 24.30
N ASN A 21 -11.43 -22.23 24.53
CA ASN A 21 -12.65 -22.74 23.92
C ASN A 21 -13.86 -21.93 24.45
N LYS A 22 -14.70 -21.41 23.56
CA LYS A 22 -15.83 -20.54 23.94
C LYS A 22 -17.17 -21.27 24.09
N GLY A 23 -17.28 -22.50 23.65
CA GLY A 23 -18.50 -23.29 23.69
C GLY A 23 -18.49 -24.42 22.66
N GLY A 24 -19.50 -25.29 22.74
CA GLY A 24 -19.71 -26.37 21.78
C GLY A 24 -18.44 -27.10 21.34
N THR A 25 -18.27 -27.16 20.03
CA THR A 25 -17.06 -27.62 19.34
C THR A 25 -16.37 -26.42 18.70
N ASP A 26 -15.15 -26.08 19.10
CA ASP A 26 -14.42 -24.97 18.45
C ASP A 26 -13.48 -25.49 17.37
N ALA A 27 -13.33 -24.73 16.28
CA ALA A 27 -12.24 -24.96 15.34
C ALA A 27 -10.91 -24.61 16.04
N PHE A 28 -9.81 -25.15 15.53
CA PHE A 28 -8.48 -24.79 16.02
C PHE A 28 -7.43 -24.81 14.92
N VAL A 29 -6.42 -23.99 15.13
CA VAL A 29 -5.17 -23.95 14.37
C VAL A 29 -4.04 -24.41 15.27
N ALA A 30 -3.29 -25.42 14.81
CA ALA A 30 -2.10 -25.91 15.50
C ALA A 30 -0.92 -25.96 14.51
N LYS A 31 0.22 -25.41 14.91
CA LYS A 31 1.48 -25.47 14.17
C LYS A 31 2.44 -26.37 14.91
N ILE A 32 2.72 -27.54 14.34
CA ILE A 32 3.64 -28.50 14.92
C ILE A 32 5.00 -28.35 14.23
N GLY A 33 6.05 -28.11 15.01
CA GLY A 33 7.42 -28.00 14.51
C GLY A 33 8.09 -29.34 14.33
N ASN A 34 9.16 -29.35 13.54
CA ASN A 34 10.05 -30.50 13.45
C ASN A 34 10.84 -30.67 14.77
N PRO A 35 11.13 -31.91 15.20
CA PRO A 35 11.98 -32.15 16.34
C PRO A 35 13.40 -31.62 16.04
N ALA A 36 14.08 -31.13 17.08
CA ALA A 36 15.51 -30.85 17.01
C ALA A 36 16.30 -32.15 16.70
N SER A 37 17.48 -32.02 16.11
CA SER A 37 18.32 -33.19 15.81
C SER A 37 18.56 -34.03 17.07
N GLY A 38 18.22 -35.33 17.01
CA GLY A 38 18.30 -36.25 18.14
C GLY A 38 17.10 -36.24 19.10
N SER A 39 16.10 -35.37 18.89
CA SER A 39 14.83 -35.36 19.65
C SER A 39 13.75 -36.19 18.95
N THR A 40 12.86 -36.80 19.73
CA THR A 40 11.63 -37.44 19.25
C THR A 40 10.38 -36.62 19.56
N THR A 41 10.53 -35.45 20.19
CA THR A 41 9.43 -34.58 20.61
C THR A 41 9.17 -33.53 19.54
N PHE A 42 7.95 -33.51 19.01
CA PHE A 42 7.48 -32.46 18.11
C PHE A 42 6.96 -31.27 18.94
N PRO A 43 7.57 -30.08 18.85
CA PRO A 43 7.08 -28.92 19.58
C PRO A 43 5.77 -28.40 18.97
N LEU A 44 4.83 -27.99 19.83
CA LEU A 44 3.69 -27.18 19.43
C LEU A 44 4.17 -25.72 19.38
N ASN A 45 4.36 -25.17 18.18
CA ASN A 45 4.91 -23.83 17.97
C ASN A 45 3.83 -22.73 18.00
N TYR A 46 2.58 -23.09 17.70
CA TYR A 46 1.42 -22.20 17.77
C TYR A 46 0.18 -23.03 18.03
N PHE A 47 -0.73 -22.50 18.86
CA PHE A 47 -2.08 -23.04 19.00
C PHE A 47 -3.05 -21.90 19.19
N SER A 48 -4.22 -21.98 18.57
CA SER A 48 -5.35 -21.10 18.84
C SER A 48 -6.64 -21.86 18.64
N TYR A 49 -7.61 -21.61 19.53
CA TYR A 49 -9.01 -21.91 19.22
C TYR A 49 -9.53 -20.93 18.16
N LEU A 50 -10.69 -21.21 17.60
CA LEU A 50 -11.37 -20.39 16.61
C LEU A 50 -12.85 -20.78 16.64
N GLY A 51 -13.67 -19.96 17.28
CA GLY A 51 -15.10 -20.20 17.37
C GLY A 51 -15.78 -19.31 18.39
N GLY A 52 -17.09 -19.46 18.49
CA GLY A 52 -17.96 -18.72 19.38
C GLY A 52 -18.61 -19.63 20.42
N THR A 53 -19.84 -19.30 20.79
CA THR A 53 -20.58 -20.00 21.84
C THR A 53 -21.21 -21.32 21.40
N ALA A 54 -21.31 -21.58 20.09
CA ALA A 54 -21.93 -22.75 19.50
C ALA A 54 -20.89 -23.64 18.78
N ASP A 55 -21.27 -24.40 17.75
CA ASP A 55 -20.40 -25.31 17.02
C ASP A 55 -19.70 -24.64 15.81
N ASP A 56 -18.38 -24.75 15.79
CA ASP A 56 -17.45 -24.20 14.83
C ASP A 56 -16.53 -25.31 14.29
N ILE A 57 -16.76 -25.71 13.05
CA ILE A 57 -16.10 -26.87 12.44
C ILE A 57 -15.04 -26.40 11.44
N GLY A 58 -13.75 -26.57 11.76
CA GLY A 58 -12.65 -26.27 10.86
C GLY A 58 -12.37 -27.40 9.88
N LEU A 59 -12.63 -27.18 8.59
CA LEU A 59 -12.59 -28.21 7.55
C LEU A 59 -11.35 -28.15 6.65
N ALA A 60 -10.80 -26.96 6.39
CA ALA A 60 -9.61 -26.82 5.57
C ALA A 60 -8.70 -25.66 6.01
N ILE A 61 -7.41 -25.78 5.71
CA ILE A 61 -6.38 -24.79 6.03
C ILE A 61 -5.38 -24.67 4.88
N ALA A 62 -4.96 -23.45 4.56
CA ALA A 62 -3.85 -23.14 3.67
C ALA A 62 -2.87 -22.18 4.36
N VAL A 63 -1.60 -22.21 3.97
CA VAL A 63 -0.54 -21.39 4.58
C VAL A 63 0.18 -20.60 3.50
N ASP A 64 0.37 -19.30 3.71
CA ASP A 64 1.12 -18.45 2.79
C ASP A 64 2.64 -18.45 3.09
N SER A 65 3.42 -17.82 2.22
CA SER A 65 4.89 -17.76 2.32
C SER A 65 5.40 -16.96 3.52
N ILE A 66 4.54 -16.17 4.17
CA ILE A 66 4.86 -15.38 5.37
C ILE A 66 4.24 -16.01 6.64
N GLN A 67 3.76 -17.26 6.55
CA GLN A 67 3.23 -18.07 7.65
C GLN A 67 1.92 -17.58 8.27
N ASN A 68 1.13 -16.79 7.55
CA ASN A 68 -0.28 -16.66 7.90
C ASN A 68 -1.05 -17.86 7.37
N VAL A 69 -2.08 -18.25 8.11
CA VAL A 69 -2.98 -19.31 7.71
C VAL A 69 -4.30 -18.73 7.25
N ARG A 70 -4.92 -19.40 6.28
CA ARG A 70 -6.32 -19.22 5.90
C ARG A 70 -7.07 -20.47 6.29
N VAL A 71 -8.11 -20.33 7.10
CA VAL A 71 -8.93 -21.44 7.58
C VAL A 71 -10.34 -21.24 7.08
N THR A 72 -10.99 -22.33 6.67
CA THR A 72 -12.42 -22.33 6.38
C THR A 72 -13.09 -23.54 7.03
N GLY A 73 -14.42 -23.46 7.09
CA GLY A 73 -15.24 -24.38 7.83
C GLY A 73 -16.69 -23.95 7.84
N SER A 74 -17.40 -24.37 8.86
CA SER A 74 -18.79 -23.96 9.12
C SER A 74 -18.94 -23.48 10.56
N THR A 75 -19.81 -22.50 10.78
CA THR A 75 -20.11 -21.92 12.10
C THR A 75 -21.61 -21.73 12.23
N ASP A 76 -22.17 -22.11 13.39
CA ASP A 76 -23.51 -21.68 13.82
C ASP A 76 -23.45 -20.67 14.99
N SER A 77 -22.23 -20.22 15.32
CA SER A 77 -21.95 -19.21 16.35
C SER A 77 -22.27 -17.81 15.86
N ILE A 78 -23.22 -17.11 16.49
CA ILE A 78 -23.52 -15.69 16.22
C ILE A 78 -22.38 -14.74 16.63
N ASP A 79 -21.49 -15.22 17.49
CA ASP A 79 -20.36 -14.48 18.05
C ASP A 79 -19.00 -15.02 17.55
N PHE A 80 -18.99 -15.61 16.34
CA PHE A 80 -17.77 -16.04 15.68
C PHE A 80 -16.74 -14.88 15.64
N PRO A 81 -15.46 -15.14 15.92
CA PRO A 81 -14.47 -14.06 15.96
C PRO A 81 -14.22 -13.46 14.57
N LEU A 82 -14.61 -12.20 14.38
CA LEU A 82 -14.40 -11.46 13.13
C LEU A 82 -13.08 -10.67 13.10
N ALA A 83 -12.43 -10.51 14.26
CA ALA A 83 -11.14 -9.86 14.43
C ALA A 83 -10.47 -10.33 15.73
N THR A 84 -9.18 -10.00 15.90
CA THR A 84 -8.47 -10.18 17.17
C THR A 84 -9.10 -9.38 18.30
N ASN A 85 -8.79 -9.77 19.54
CA ASN A 85 -9.10 -8.95 20.71
C ASN A 85 -7.79 -8.54 21.43
N PRO A 86 -7.45 -7.24 21.52
CA PRO A 86 -8.16 -6.09 20.92
C PRO A 86 -8.02 -6.08 19.37
N PRO A 87 -8.98 -5.49 18.64
CA PRO A 87 -8.96 -5.50 17.19
C PRO A 87 -7.88 -4.57 16.62
N PRO A 88 -7.31 -4.87 15.44
CA PRO A 88 -6.34 -3.99 14.80
C PRO A 88 -7.01 -2.68 14.39
N THR A 89 -6.30 -1.55 14.46
CA THR A 89 -6.80 -0.25 14.00
C THR A 89 -6.10 0.13 12.69
N PRO A 90 -6.82 0.28 11.56
CA PRO A 90 -8.26 0.14 11.37
C PRO A 90 -8.75 -1.33 11.26
N VAL A 91 -9.92 -1.60 11.83
CA VAL A 91 -10.55 -2.93 11.78
C VAL A 91 -10.97 -3.22 10.33
N PRO A 92 -10.53 -4.34 9.71
CA PRO A 92 -11.11 -4.76 8.44
C PRO A 92 -12.62 -4.95 8.60
N ALA A 93 -13.40 -4.37 7.68
CA ALA A 93 -14.80 -4.77 7.57
C ALA A 93 -14.83 -6.24 7.09
N PRO A 94 -15.49 -7.16 7.82
CA PRO A 94 -15.71 -8.51 7.33
C PRO A 94 -16.57 -8.46 6.07
N VAL A 95 -16.44 -9.46 5.20
CA VAL A 95 -17.29 -9.58 4.00
C VAL A 95 -18.75 -9.71 4.39
N GLN A 96 -19.01 -10.44 5.47
CA GLN A 96 -20.30 -10.61 6.09
C GLN A 96 -20.10 -10.61 7.62
N SER A 97 -20.82 -9.72 8.31
CA SER A 97 -20.63 -9.45 9.74
C SER A 97 -21.54 -10.25 10.67
N SER A 98 -22.43 -11.07 10.13
CA SER A 98 -23.40 -11.86 10.89
C SER A 98 -23.77 -13.13 10.13
N LEU A 99 -24.12 -14.19 10.86
CA LEU A 99 -24.81 -15.35 10.29
C LEU A 99 -26.06 -14.91 9.51
N ALA A 100 -26.23 -15.48 8.32
CA ALA A 100 -27.41 -15.28 7.50
C ALA A 100 -28.38 -16.47 7.55
N GLY A 101 -27.90 -17.65 7.95
CA GLY A 101 -28.68 -18.89 8.07
C GLY A 101 -28.45 -19.59 9.41
N GLY A 102 -28.77 -20.89 9.45
CA GLY A 102 -28.55 -21.75 10.62
C GLY A 102 -27.08 -22.16 10.79
N THR A 103 -26.32 -22.19 9.70
CA THR A 103 -24.89 -22.48 9.68
C THR A 103 -24.32 -21.83 8.43
N ASP A 104 -23.35 -20.94 8.58
CA ASP A 104 -22.67 -20.34 7.42
C ASP A 104 -21.24 -20.88 7.30
N ALA A 105 -20.65 -20.75 6.12
CA ALA A 105 -19.21 -20.93 6.00
C ALA A 105 -18.50 -19.80 6.76
N PHE A 106 -17.35 -20.09 7.36
CA PHE A 106 -16.45 -19.03 7.81
C PHE A 106 -15.16 -19.02 6.99
N ILE A 107 -14.53 -17.86 6.92
CA ILE A 107 -13.15 -17.71 6.48
C ILE A 107 -12.41 -16.90 7.53
N ALA A 108 -11.28 -17.42 8.01
CA ALA A 108 -10.41 -16.72 8.94
C ALA A 108 -8.98 -16.62 8.41
N ARG A 109 -8.34 -15.48 8.63
CA ARG A 109 -6.91 -15.27 8.50
C ARG A 109 -6.30 -15.15 9.89
N ILE A 110 -5.30 -15.98 10.18
CA ILE A 110 -4.60 -16.00 11.47
C ILE A 110 -3.10 -15.91 11.20
N ASP A 111 -2.40 -15.07 11.96
CA ASP A 111 -0.95 -14.92 11.93
C ASP A 111 -0.34 -15.90 12.94
N THR A 112 0.38 -16.92 12.46
CA THR A 112 0.98 -17.95 13.33
C THR A 112 2.39 -17.60 13.81
N THR A 113 2.81 -16.35 13.60
CA THR A 113 4.11 -15.82 14.03
C THR A 113 4.00 -14.86 15.22
N THR A 114 2.79 -14.63 15.72
CA THR A 114 2.53 -13.74 16.86
C THR A 114 3.28 -14.20 18.11
N THR A 115 3.82 -13.23 18.82
CA THR A 115 4.56 -13.41 20.07
C THR A 115 3.90 -12.60 21.17
N SER A 116 4.28 -12.81 22.42
CA SER A 116 3.83 -11.94 23.52
C SER A 116 4.23 -10.46 23.35
N SER A 117 5.13 -10.15 22.40
CA SER A 117 5.54 -8.80 22.01
C SER A 117 4.90 -8.28 20.72
N SER A 118 4.08 -9.07 20.02
CA SER A 118 3.40 -8.67 18.79
C SER A 118 1.91 -9.01 18.84
N THR A 119 1.07 -8.08 18.38
CA THR A 119 -0.34 -8.37 18.10
C THR A 119 -0.45 -8.95 16.69
N GLY A 120 -1.42 -9.83 16.47
CA GLY A 120 -1.70 -10.39 15.16
C GLY A 120 -2.08 -9.30 14.16
N ALA A 121 -1.11 -8.88 13.35
CA ALA A 121 -1.31 -7.79 12.40
C ALA A 121 -2.27 -8.28 11.30
N GLY A 122 -3.49 -7.74 11.33
CA GLY A 122 -4.52 -8.00 10.33
C GLY A 122 -5.02 -9.44 10.29
N GLU A 123 -5.11 -10.12 11.43
CA GLU A 123 -5.98 -11.29 11.55
C GLU A 123 -7.45 -10.84 11.45
N TRP A 124 -8.28 -11.67 10.85
CA TRP A 124 -9.69 -11.38 10.62
C TRP A 124 -10.50 -12.64 10.43
N GLY A 125 -11.81 -12.54 10.61
CA GLY A 125 -12.79 -13.56 10.29
C GLY A 125 -13.97 -12.95 9.53
N THR A 126 -14.68 -13.78 8.78
CA THR A 126 -15.94 -13.40 8.13
C THR A 126 -16.84 -14.62 8.01
N TYR A 127 -18.14 -14.38 8.09
CA TYR A 127 -19.12 -15.34 7.59
C TYR A 127 -19.15 -15.32 6.06
N LEU A 128 -19.72 -16.36 5.47
CA LEU A 128 -20.03 -16.45 4.05
C LEU A 128 -21.21 -17.43 3.90
N GLY A 129 -22.40 -16.89 3.71
CA GLY A 129 -23.62 -17.67 3.55
C GLY A 129 -24.85 -16.83 3.24
N GLY A 130 -25.97 -17.53 3.10
CA GLY A 130 -27.31 -16.97 2.91
C GLY A 130 -28.29 -17.57 3.93
N SER A 131 -29.54 -17.75 3.56
CA SER A 131 -30.64 -18.07 4.49
C SER A 131 -30.68 -19.51 5.00
N ASP A 132 -29.86 -20.40 4.45
CA ASP A 132 -29.82 -21.84 4.75
C ASP A 132 -28.37 -22.28 5.01
N ASP A 133 -28.11 -23.57 5.18
CA ASP A 133 -26.77 -24.06 5.53
C ASP A 133 -25.75 -23.86 4.39
N ASP A 134 -24.61 -23.29 4.75
CA ASP A 134 -23.47 -23.08 3.88
C ASP A 134 -22.18 -23.55 4.55
N ARG A 135 -21.25 -24.15 3.79
CA ARG A 135 -20.01 -24.73 4.34
C ARG A 135 -18.84 -24.51 3.42
N GLY A 136 -17.73 -24.02 3.97
CA GLY A 136 -16.45 -24.01 3.27
C GLY A 136 -15.73 -25.33 3.47
N THR A 137 -15.46 -26.06 2.38
CA THR A 137 -14.86 -27.41 2.43
C THR A 137 -13.42 -27.44 1.92
N GLY A 138 -12.98 -26.38 1.24
CA GLY A 138 -11.60 -26.26 0.74
C GLY A 138 -11.15 -24.81 0.67
N ILE A 139 -9.87 -24.58 0.89
CA ILE A 139 -9.26 -23.24 0.84
C ILE A 139 -7.86 -23.31 0.22
N ALA A 140 -7.52 -22.32 -0.60
CA ALA A 140 -6.20 -22.11 -1.17
C ALA A 140 -5.82 -20.63 -1.13
N VAL A 141 -4.52 -20.34 -1.08
CA VAL A 141 -3.99 -18.98 -1.15
C VAL A 141 -2.94 -18.91 -2.26
N ASP A 142 -3.02 -17.89 -3.10
CA ASP A 142 -2.03 -17.67 -4.16
C ASP A 142 -0.82 -16.85 -3.66
N ALA A 143 0.20 -16.71 -4.51
CA ALA A 143 1.40 -15.93 -4.18
C ALA A 143 1.13 -14.43 -3.94
N ASN A 144 -0.04 -13.93 -4.36
CA ASN A 144 -0.47 -12.56 -4.15
C ASN A 144 -1.24 -12.38 -2.84
N GLY A 145 -1.47 -13.44 -2.06
CA GLY A 145 -2.29 -13.42 -0.85
C GLY A 145 -3.80 -13.47 -1.11
N THR A 146 -4.21 -13.68 -2.37
CA THR A 146 -5.62 -13.89 -2.72
C THR A 146 -6.06 -15.26 -2.22
N THR A 147 -7.19 -15.29 -1.52
CA THR A 147 -7.76 -16.51 -0.95
C THR A 147 -8.91 -17.02 -1.82
N TYR A 148 -8.91 -18.31 -2.13
CA TYR A 148 -9.95 -19.00 -2.87
C TYR A 148 -10.59 -20.02 -1.94
N VAL A 149 -11.91 -19.95 -1.78
CA VAL A 149 -12.68 -20.88 -0.96
C VAL A 149 -13.67 -21.61 -1.84
N VAL A 150 -13.75 -22.92 -1.66
CA VAL A 150 -14.77 -23.77 -2.27
C VAL A 150 -15.61 -24.40 -1.18
N GLY A 151 -16.84 -24.75 -1.53
CA GLY A 151 -17.78 -25.25 -0.56
C GLY A 151 -19.10 -25.65 -1.17
N GLU A 152 -20.06 -25.88 -0.29
CA GLU A 152 -21.44 -26.24 -0.61
C GLU A 152 -22.37 -25.16 -0.04
N THR A 153 -23.39 -24.81 -0.80
CA THR A 153 -24.43 -23.89 -0.38
C THR A 153 -25.81 -24.51 -0.59
N LYS A 154 -26.70 -24.38 0.41
CA LYS A 154 -28.14 -24.62 0.27
C LYS A 154 -28.93 -23.32 0.12
N SER A 155 -28.25 -22.18 0.24
CA SER A 155 -28.84 -20.86 0.29
C SER A 155 -29.28 -20.35 -1.07
N SER A 156 -30.60 -20.19 -1.26
CA SER A 156 -31.18 -19.60 -2.47
C SER A 156 -30.79 -18.13 -2.71
N ASN A 157 -30.19 -17.49 -1.70
CA ASN A 157 -29.70 -16.12 -1.67
C ASN A 157 -28.19 -16.06 -1.34
N PHE A 158 -27.41 -17.11 -1.63
CA PHE A 158 -25.97 -17.11 -1.41
C PHE A 158 -25.30 -15.89 -2.06
N PRO A 159 -24.31 -15.22 -1.40
CA PRO A 159 -23.68 -14.01 -1.94
C PRO A 159 -23.06 -14.22 -3.32
N LEU A 160 -23.41 -13.36 -4.27
CA LEU A 160 -22.90 -13.41 -5.65
C LEU A 160 -22.02 -12.19 -5.96
N ALA A 161 -20.87 -12.44 -6.60
CA ALA A 161 -19.97 -11.40 -7.11
C ALA A 161 -19.47 -11.80 -8.50
N SER A 162 -20.05 -11.20 -9.55
CA SER A 162 -19.76 -11.53 -10.96
C SER A 162 -19.80 -13.04 -11.25
N PRO A 163 -20.91 -13.73 -10.94
CA PRO A 163 -20.94 -15.18 -10.95
C PRO A 163 -21.00 -15.75 -12.37
N PHE A 164 -20.38 -16.92 -12.56
CA PHE A 164 -20.54 -17.70 -13.80
C PHE A 164 -21.97 -18.27 -13.92
N GLN A 165 -22.52 -18.75 -12.80
CA GLN A 165 -23.92 -19.16 -12.69
C GLN A 165 -24.76 -17.98 -12.18
N GLY A 166 -25.68 -17.46 -12.99
CA GLY A 166 -26.49 -16.28 -12.62
C GLY A 166 -27.49 -16.48 -11.47
N ALA A 167 -27.71 -17.71 -11.01
CA ALA A 167 -28.57 -18.05 -9.87
C ALA A 167 -27.73 -18.71 -8.75
N PRO A 168 -27.96 -18.40 -7.46
CA PRO A 168 -27.19 -18.95 -6.35
C PRO A 168 -27.18 -20.48 -6.29
N ILE A 169 -28.32 -21.13 -6.52
CA ILE A 169 -28.47 -22.59 -6.53
C ILE A 169 -29.43 -23.05 -7.63
N LYS A 170 -29.29 -24.27 -8.12
CA LYS A 170 -30.21 -24.94 -9.07
C LYS A 170 -30.75 -26.28 -8.57
N GLY A 171 -30.60 -26.57 -7.28
CA GLY A 171 -31.10 -27.76 -6.60
C GLY A 171 -31.27 -27.51 -5.10
N SER A 172 -31.18 -28.58 -4.30
CA SER A 172 -31.19 -28.48 -2.84
C SER A 172 -29.83 -28.10 -2.25
N SER A 173 -28.75 -28.29 -3.00
CA SER A 173 -27.40 -27.86 -2.66
C SER A 173 -26.54 -27.80 -3.92
N ASP A 174 -25.77 -26.73 -4.08
CA ASP A 174 -24.80 -26.56 -5.16
C ASP A 174 -23.40 -26.29 -4.59
N ALA A 175 -22.37 -26.56 -5.37
CA ALA A 175 -21.01 -26.14 -5.03
C ALA A 175 -20.81 -24.64 -5.32
N PHE A 176 -20.02 -23.96 -4.49
CA PHE A 176 -19.60 -22.57 -4.73
C PHE A 176 -18.07 -22.44 -4.84
N VAL A 177 -17.65 -21.34 -5.45
CA VAL A 177 -16.28 -20.83 -5.37
C VAL A 177 -16.31 -19.32 -5.10
N THR A 178 -15.54 -18.89 -4.09
CA THR A 178 -15.42 -17.49 -3.68
C THR A 178 -13.95 -17.07 -3.74
N LYS A 179 -13.71 -15.89 -4.30
CA LYS A 179 -12.39 -15.23 -4.32
C LYS A 179 -12.41 -14.04 -3.38
N LEU A 180 -11.51 -14.04 -2.40
CA LEU A 180 -11.25 -12.94 -1.46
C LEU A 180 -9.90 -12.33 -1.81
N GLY A 181 -9.89 -11.03 -2.12
CA GLY A 181 -8.67 -10.31 -2.47
C GLY A 181 -7.67 -10.24 -1.30
N SER A 182 -6.41 -10.01 -1.62
CA SER A 182 -5.37 -9.68 -0.64
C SER A 182 -5.64 -8.32 0.00
N ARG A 183 -5.24 -8.15 1.26
CA ARG A 183 -5.32 -6.88 1.99
C ARG A 183 -3.91 -6.31 2.21
N SER A 184 -3.38 -5.66 1.19
CA SER A 184 -2.18 -4.81 1.32
C SER A 184 -2.58 -3.36 1.66
N ASP A 185 -1.71 -2.64 2.37
CA ASP A 185 -1.91 -1.21 2.68
C ASP A 185 -0.73 -0.43 2.13
N VAL A 186 -0.81 -0.14 0.83
CA VAL A 186 0.23 0.64 0.15
C VAL A 186 -0.02 2.11 0.44
N GLU A 187 1.00 2.79 0.94
CA GLU A 187 1.05 4.23 1.16
C GLU A 187 2.14 4.86 0.26
N ILE A 188 1.97 6.14 -0.07
CA ILE A 188 2.94 6.91 -0.83
C ILE A 188 3.14 8.29 -0.19
N SER A 189 4.39 8.72 -0.12
CA SER A 189 4.78 10.08 0.23
C SER A 189 5.80 10.60 -0.78
N VAL A 190 6.02 11.91 -0.83
CA VAL A 190 6.99 12.52 -1.76
C VAL A 190 7.78 13.62 -1.09
N ALA A 191 9.09 13.64 -1.35
CA ALA A 191 10.01 14.71 -0.96
C ALA A 191 10.62 15.38 -2.19
N ALA A 192 10.85 16.69 -2.11
CA ALA A 192 11.44 17.50 -3.17
C ALA A 192 12.80 18.04 -2.73
N THR A 193 13.84 17.84 -3.55
CA THR A 193 15.20 18.34 -3.32
C THR A 193 15.81 19.00 -4.58
N PRO A 194 16.57 20.10 -4.45
CA PRO A 194 17.06 20.71 -3.22
C PRO A 194 16.04 21.59 -2.49
N THR A 195 16.32 21.88 -1.21
CA THR A 195 15.56 22.86 -0.41
C THR A 195 16.45 24.04 -0.03
N VAL A 196 15.90 25.26 -0.07
CA VAL A 196 16.57 26.49 0.39
C VAL A 196 15.74 27.05 1.55
N GLY A 197 16.37 27.18 2.72
CA GLY A 197 15.66 27.63 3.93
C GLY A 197 14.51 26.70 4.36
N GLY A 198 14.59 25.42 4.04
CA GLY A 198 13.53 24.42 4.33
C GLY A 198 12.43 24.33 3.27
N THR A 199 12.40 25.22 2.28
CA THR A 199 11.41 25.21 1.21
C THR A 199 12.01 24.62 -0.08
N PRO A 200 11.35 23.68 -0.78
CA PRO A 200 11.79 23.21 -2.08
C PRO A 200 11.87 24.37 -3.08
N THR A 201 13.10 24.75 -3.42
CA THR A 201 13.40 25.90 -4.28
C THR A 201 14.50 25.51 -5.25
N VAL A 202 14.30 25.78 -6.54
CA VAL A 202 15.24 25.42 -7.60
C VAL A 202 15.28 26.52 -8.66
N GLY A 203 16.45 26.77 -9.25
CA GLY A 203 16.60 27.69 -10.37
C GLY A 203 16.16 27.06 -11.69
N VAL A 204 15.65 27.86 -12.63
CA VAL A 204 15.44 27.43 -14.03
C VAL A 204 16.73 26.79 -14.59
N GLY A 205 16.60 25.66 -15.27
CA GLY A 205 17.73 24.92 -15.85
C GLY A 205 18.48 23.99 -14.87
N ASN A 206 18.18 24.04 -13.57
CA ASN A 206 18.76 23.11 -12.60
C ASN A 206 17.85 21.89 -12.37
N GLN A 207 18.46 20.77 -11.99
CA GLN A 207 17.71 19.56 -11.71
C GLN A 207 16.90 19.68 -10.42
N ALA A 208 15.60 19.40 -10.54
CA ALA A 208 14.62 19.25 -9.48
C ALA A 208 14.37 17.75 -9.28
N THR A 209 14.60 17.25 -8.07
CA THR A 209 14.48 15.83 -7.74
C THR A 209 13.26 15.59 -6.87
N PHE A 210 12.33 14.77 -7.37
CA PHE A 210 11.18 14.25 -6.64
C PHE A 210 11.46 12.81 -6.22
N THR A 211 11.49 12.53 -4.93
CA THR A 211 11.67 11.18 -4.39
C THR A 211 10.37 10.72 -3.76
N TYR A 212 9.71 9.78 -4.42
CA TYR A 212 8.52 9.10 -3.93
C TYR A 212 8.92 7.92 -3.07
N THR A 213 8.35 7.82 -1.88
CA THR A 213 8.57 6.70 -0.95
C THR A 213 7.25 5.94 -0.85
N ILE A 214 7.28 4.68 -1.29
CA ILE A 214 6.13 3.77 -1.33
C ILE A 214 6.35 2.68 -0.28
N THR A 215 5.41 2.49 0.64
CA THR A 215 5.54 1.49 1.70
C THR A 215 4.29 0.64 1.77
N ASN A 216 4.43 -0.67 1.98
CA ASN A 216 3.31 -1.52 2.39
C ASN A 216 3.26 -1.58 3.93
N ASN A 217 2.78 -0.50 4.55
CA ASN A 217 2.78 -0.36 6.01
C ASN A 217 1.35 -0.58 6.52
N ASN A 218 1.17 -1.41 7.55
CA ASN A 218 -0.13 -1.74 8.17
C ASN A 218 -1.03 -2.77 7.43
N GLY A 219 -0.65 -3.19 6.21
CA GLY A 219 -1.35 -4.25 5.48
C GLY A 219 -0.94 -5.64 5.97
N PRO A 220 -1.89 -6.57 6.22
CA PRO A 220 -1.55 -7.95 6.58
C PRO A 220 -0.86 -8.75 5.45
N ASP A 221 -1.10 -8.39 4.20
CA ASP A 221 -0.64 -9.18 3.06
C ASP A 221 0.43 -8.43 2.25
N THR A 222 1.28 -9.18 1.57
CA THR A 222 2.26 -8.64 0.61
C THR A 222 1.54 -7.91 -0.52
N ALA A 223 1.95 -6.68 -0.83
CA ALA A 223 1.42 -5.94 -1.97
C ALA A 223 2.01 -6.54 -3.25
N SER A 224 1.17 -6.89 -4.22
CA SER A 224 1.58 -7.47 -5.50
C SER A 224 1.17 -6.60 -6.67
N ALA A 225 1.87 -6.76 -7.81
CA ALA A 225 1.70 -5.95 -9.02
C ALA A 225 1.66 -4.43 -8.75
N VAL A 226 2.47 -3.97 -7.78
CA VAL A 226 2.58 -2.57 -7.44
C VAL A 226 3.12 -1.80 -8.63
N THR A 227 2.40 -0.77 -9.01
CA THR A 227 2.73 0.08 -10.16
C THR A 227 2.74 1.53 -9.71
N PHE A 228 3.80 2.24 -10.06
CA PHE A 228 3.90 3.69 -9.88
C PHE A 228 3.70 4.38 -11.22
N THR A 229 2.87 5.42 -11.26
CA THR A 229 2.64 6.25 -12.44
C THR A 229 2.82 7.72 -12.08
N ASP A 230 3.49 8.48 -12.94
CA ASP A 230 3.65 9.92 -12.80
C ASP A 230 3.28 10.61 -14.12
N THR A 231 2.43 11.63 -14.04
CA THR A 231 2.06 12.46 -15.20
C THR A 231 2.92 13.72 -15.17
N LEU A 232 3.83 13.80 -16.14
CA LEU A 232 4.91 14.78 -16.12
C LEU A 232 4.44 16.20 -16.49
N PRO A 233 4.89 17.24 -15.77
CA PRO A 233 4.56 18.64 -16.04
C PRO A 233 5.40 19.19 -17.22
N THR A 234 5.16 18.65 -18.42
CA THR A 234 5.96 18.95 -19.63
C THR A 234 5.80 20.38 -20.17
N ALA A 235 4.83 21.14 -19.68
CA ALA A 235 4.63 22.54 -20.09
C ALA A 235 5.72 23.49 -19.57
N ASN A 236 6.33 23.19 -18.43
CA ASN A 236 7.29 24.05 -17.72
C ASN A 236 8.53 23.29 -17.21
N ALA A 237 8.73 22.04 -17.62
CA ALA A 237 9.94 21.28 -17.31
C ALA A 237 10.25 20.23 -18.39
N THR A 238 11.54 19.89 -18.52
CA THR A 238 12.00 18.72 -19.29
C THR A 238 12.25 17.52 -18.38
N PHE A 239 12.00 16.33 -18.89
CA PHE A 239 12.29 15.08 -18.19
C PHE A 239 13.76 14.71 -18.33
N ASN A 240 14.43 14.39 -17.22
CA ASN A 240 15.81 13.90 -17.23
C ASN A 240 15.87 12.39 -17.04
N SER A 241 15.30 11.86 -15.94
CA SER A 241 15.37 10.44 -15.63
C SER A 241 14.33 10.00 -14.60
N VAL A 242 14.07 8.69 -14.56
CA VAL A 242 13.39 8.02 -13.46
C VAL A 242 14.18 6.76 -13.07
N THR A 243 14.28 6.51 -11.77
CA THR A 243 14.88 5.28 -11.23
C THR A 243 14.05 4.76 -10.06
N ALA A 244 14.08 3.45 -9.84
CA ALA A 244 13.48 2.80 -8.69
C ALA A 244 14.54 2.00 -7.93
N SER A 245 14.53 2.09 -6.60
CA SER A 245 15.51 1.45 -5.71
C SER A 245 15.58 -0.08 -5.83
N THR A 246 14.51 -0.74 -6.27
CA THR A 246 14.45 -2.18 -6.51
C THR A 246 15.06 -2.60 -7.85
N GLY A 247 15.51 -1.65 -8.67
CA GLY A 247 15.88 -1.92 -10.06
C GLY A 247 14.66 -2.17 -10.96
N ALA A 248 13.45 -1.83 -10.50
CA ALA A 248 12.23 -1.97 -11.28
C ALA A 248 12.31 -1.23 -12.62
N SER A 249 11.76 -1.84 -13.67
CA SER A 249 11.73 -1.24 -15.00
C SER A 249 10.74 -0.08 -15.04
N CYS A 250 11.22 1.10 -15.40
CA CYS A 250 10.41 2.28 -15.64
C CYS A 250 10.40 2.60 -17.15
N THR A 251 9.24 2.98 -17.68
CA THR A 251 9.11 3.39 -19.08
C THR A 251 9.74 4.75 -19.32
N SER A 252 10.15 5.01 -20.56
CA SER A 252 10.35 6.39 -21.04
C SER A 252 9.00 7.15 -21.05
N PRO A 253 9.01 8.50 -21.02
CA PRO A 253 7.79 9.29 -21.12
C PRO A 253 7.01 8.97 -22.40
N THR A 254 5.71 8.68 -22.27
CA THR A 254 4.83 8.38 -23.41
C THR A 254 3.45 9.01 -23.24
N GLY A 255 2.72 9.22 -24.35
CA GLY A 255 1.35 9.75 -24.34
C GLY A 255 1.26 11.28 -24.24
N THR A 256 0.01 11.76 -24.15
CA THR A 256 -0.35 13.19 -24.07
C THR A 256 -1.49 13.37 -23.06
N PRO A 257 -1.26 13.91 -21.85
CA PRO A 257 0.03 14.37 -21.32
C PRO A 257 1.02 13.23 -21.12
N ALA A 258 2.31 13.54 -21.23
CA ALA A 258 3.37 12.54 -21.11
C ALA A 258 3.40 11.93 -19.70
N SER A 259 3.44 10.61 -19.60
CA SER A 259 3.53 9.89 -18.34
C SER A 259 4.64 8.83 -18.34
N ILE A 260 5.12 8.51 -17.15
CA ILE A 260 6.03 7.40 -16.89
C ILE A 260 5.34 6.37 -16.00
N THR A 261 5.70 5.10 -16.19
CA THR A 261 5.19 3.99 -15.39
C THR A 261 6.35 3.11 -14.94
N CYS A 262 6.44 2.84 -13.64
CA CYS A 262 7.39 1.89 -13.05
C CYS A 262 6.65 0.66 -12.55
N ALA A 263 7.02 -0.52 -13.06
CA ALA A 263 6.50 -1.80 -12.59
C ALA A 263 7.28 -2.27 -11.35
N ILE A 264 6.87 -1.79 -10.18
CA ILE A 264 7.57 -2.05 -8.90
C ILE A 264 7.52 -3.53 -8.50
N GLY A 265 6.43 -4.22 -8.84
CA GLY A 265 6.28 -5.66 -8.58
C GLY A 265 5.72 -5.93 -7.18
N THR A 266 6.46 -6.62 -6.33
CA THR A 266 6.00 -6.99 -4.98
C THR A 266 6.65 -6.13 -3.90
N ILE A 267 5.86 -5.69 -2.92
CA ILE A 267 6.36 -5.02 -1.70
C ILE A 267 5.89 -5.81 -0.48
N ASN A 268 6.84 -6.46 0.20
CA ASN A 268 6.59 -7.21 1.43
C ASN A 268 6.03 -6.30 2.53
N VAL A 269 5.32 -6.88 3.49
CA VAL A 269 4.80 -6.14 4.66
C VAL A 269 5.95 -5.43 5.38
N GLY A 270 5.78 -4.14 5.65
CA GLY A 270 6.77 -3.27 6.29
C GLY A 270 7.93 -2.84 5.38
N ALA A 271 8.00 -3.31 4.13
CA ALA A 271 9.04 -2.91 3.20
C ALA A 271 8.71 -1.59 2.49
N THR A 272 9.76 -0.88 2.08
CA THR A 272 9.69 0.40 1.39
C THR A 272 10.46 0.36 0.08
N VAL A 273 9.93 1.02 -0.94
CA VAL A 273 10.57 1.26 -2.24
C VAL A 273 10.56 2.75 -2.52
N THR A 274 11.69 3.29 -2.97
CA THR A 274 11.77 4.66 -3.49
C THR A 274 11.75 4.69 -5.02
N VAL A 275 11.06 5.67 -5.59
CA VAL A 275 11.10 6.06 -7.00
C VAL A 275 11.58 7.51 -7.09
N THR A 276 12.65 7.75 -7.83
CA THR A 276 13.24 9.09 -7.98
C THR A 276 13.03 9.59 -9.40
N VAL A 277 12.32 10.70 -9.54
CA VAL A 277 12.05 11.39 -10.80
C VAL A 277 12.82 12.71 -10.82
N ILE A 278 13.61 12.92 -11.87
CA ILE A 278 14.41 14.14 -12.04
C ILE A 278 13.87 14.92 -13.24
N LEU A 279 13.51 16.18 -12.98
CA LEU A 279 13.02 17.13 -13.97
C LEU A 279 13.92 18.38 -13.98
N THR A 280 13.97 19.09 -15.10
CA THR A 280 14.65 20.38 -15.21
C THR A 280 13.63 21.46 -15.59
N PRO A 281 13.28 22.40 -14.70
CA PRO A 281 12.34 23.47 -15.02
C PRO A 281 12.85 24.34 -16.17
N THR A 282 11.95 24.74 -17.06
CA THR A 282 12.23 25.61 -18.22
C THR A 282 11.68 27.03 -18.06
N LEU A 283 10.78 27.24 -17.08
CA LEU A 283 10.13 28.51 -16.81
C LEU A 283 10.13 28.78 -15.29
N ALA A 284 10.23 30.06 -14.92
CA ALA A 284 10.21 30.53 -13.53
C ALA A 284 8.79 30.58 -12.95
N VAL A 285 8.14 29.42 -12.95
CA VAL A 285 6.79 29.20 -12.42
C VAL A 285 6.80 27.96 -11.54
N THR A 286 5.89 27.87 -10.58
CA THR A 286 5.79 26.70 -9.68
C THR A 286 5.80 25.38 -10.46
N LEU A 287 6.72 24.49 -10.12
CA LEU A 287 6.82 23.16 -10.70
C LEU A 287 6.21 22.15 -9.73
N ALA A 288 4.95 21.79 -9.94
CA ALA A 288 4.27 20.74 -9.19
C ALA A 288 4.43 19.39 -9.90
N ASN A 289 4.60 18.32 -9.12
CA ASN A 289 4.63 16.96 -9.64
C ASN A 289 3.86 16.01 -8.73
N SER A 290 3.22 15.00 -9.31
CA SER A 290 2.36 14.07 -8.58
C SER A 290 2.55 12.64 -9.06
N GLY A 291 2.80 11.75 -8.11
CA GLY A 291 2.89 10.32 -8.36
C GLY A 291 1.67 9.60 -7.82
N ILE A 292 1.27 8.53 -8.50
CA ILE A 292 0.17 7.64 -8.14
C ILE A 292 0.75 6.25 -7.96
N VAL A 293 0.29 5.52 -6.94
CA VAL A 293 0.57 4.10 -6.77
C VAL A 293 -0.71 3.28 -6.77
N THR A 294 -0.65 2.15 -7.45
CA THR A 294 -1.69 1.12 -7.45
C THR A 294 -1.08 -0.23 -7.07
N ALA A 295 -1.89 -1.12 -6.51
CA ALA A 295 -1.52 -2.48 -6.15
C ALA A 295 -2.70 -3.42 -6.41
N ASN A 296 -2.42 -4.68 -6.70
CA ASN A 296 -3.46 -5.69 -6.90
C ASN A 296 -4.31 -5.87 -5.64
N GLY A 297 -5.62 -6.08 -5.80
CA GLY A 297 -6.56 -6.19 -4.69
C GLY A 297 -6.94 -4.87 -4.02
N SER A 298 -6.24 -3.76 -4.29
CA SER A 298 -6.67 -2.43 -3.85
C SER A 298 -7.58 -1.79 -4.89
N SER A 299 -8.79 -1.43 -4.49
CA SER A 299 -9.71 -0.61 -5.28
C SER A 299 -9.37 0.89 -5.24
N THR A 300 -8.46 1.30 -4.35
CA THR A 300 -8.16 2.71 -4.09
C THR A 300 -6.74 3.03 -4.53
N GLN A 301 -6.59 3.98 -5.46
CA GLN A 301 -5.29 4.53 -5.82
C GLN A 301 -4.83 5.50 -4.73
N LYS A 302 -3.53 5.55 -4.45
CA LYS A 302 -2.95 6.52 -3.53
C LYS A 302 -2.06 7.46 -4.32
N SER A 303 -2.06 8.74 -3.94
CA SER A 303 -1.26 9.75 -4.61
C SER A 303 -0.49 10.59 -3.61
N ALA A 304 0.66 11.08 -4.03
CA ALA A 304 1.42 12.08 -3.31
C ALA A 304 1.88 13.14 -4.29
N SER A 305 1.82 14.40 -3.86
CA SER A 305 2.26 15.54 -4.66
C SER A 305 3.06 16.50 -3.80
N THR A 306 3.97 17.20 -4.46
CA THR A 306 4.72 18.31 -3.90
C THR A 306 5.11 19.25 -5.03
N PHE A 307 5.69 20.40 -4.70
CA PHE A 307 6.06 21.40 -5.68
C PHE A 307 7.39 22.06 -5.32
N PHE A 308 8.05 22.60 -6.34
CA PHE A 308 9.13 23.56 -6.19
C PHE A 308 8.64 24.98 -6.47
N THR A 309 9.12 25.92 -5.68
CA THR A 309 9.23 27.30 -6.13
C THR A 309 10.38 27.39 -7.12
N VAL A 310 10.08 27.70 -8.38
CA VAL A 310 11.11 27.87 -9.41
C VAL A 310 11.48 29.35 -9.53
N THR A 311 12.75 29.65 -9.35
CA THR A 311 13.29 31.01 -9.41
C THR A 311 14.14 31.19 -10.66
N ASP A 312 14.30 32.44 -11.07
CA ASP A 312 15.24 32.84 -12.13
C ASP A 312 16.23 33.88 -11.59
N PHE A 313 17.12 34.37 -12.43
CA PHE A 313 17.95 35.52 -12.09
C PHE A 313 17.16 36.83 -12.16
N SER A 314 17.61 37.80 -11.35
CA SER A 314 17.17 39.20 -11.47
C SER A 314 18.30 40.05 -12.05
N VAL A 315 17.94 41.06 -12.84
CA VAL A 315 18.89 42.03 -13.41
C VAL A 315 18.43 43.43 -13.06
N CYS A 316 19.33 44.26 -12.51
CA CYS A 316 19.06 45.67 -12.24
C CYS A 316 20.29 46.55 -12.50
N ALA A 317 20.08 47.82 -12.81
CA ALA A 317 21.14 48.83 -12.83
C ALA A 317 21.35 49.36 -11.40
N ALA A 318 22.60 49.43 -10.93
CA ALA A 318 22.91 49.94 -9.61
C ALA A 318 22.74 51.48 -9.55
N PRO A 319 22.17 52.03 -8.45
CA PRO A 319 21.59 51.31 -7.32
C PRO A 319 20.26 50.64 -7.68
N CYS A 320 20.07 49.38 -7.30
CA CYS A 320 18.84 48.63 -7.62
C CYS A 320 17.64 49.23 -6.86
N GLN A 321 16.80 49.95 -7.59
CA GLN A 321 15.61 50.63 -7.08
C GLN A 321 14.39 50.26 -7.93
N SER A 322 13.19 50.34 -7.35
CA SER A 322 11.93 50.03 -8.03
C SER A 322 11.58 51.01 -9.16
N THR A 323 12.18 52.20 -9.15
CA THR A 323 12.13 53.21 -10.21
C THR A 323 13.51 53.36 -10.82
N ALA A 324 13.59 53.53 -12.15
CA ALA A 324 14.87 53.67 -12.87
C ALA A 324 15.74 54.76 -12.22
N PRO A 325 16.93 54.43 -11.69
CA PRO A 325 17.78 55.40 -11.02
C PRO A 325 18.27 56.43 -12.04
N SER A 326 18.06 57.72 -11.78
CA SER A 326 18.67 58.80 -12.55
C SER A 326 19.99 59.20 -11.90
N VAL A 327 21.07 59.11 -12.67
CA VAL A 327 22.41 59.55 -12.25
C VAL A 327 22.80 60.74 -13.13
N THR A 328 23.14 61.87 -12.50
CA THR A 328 23.64 63.04 -13.22
C THR A 328 25.15 62.94 -13.41
N VAL A 329 25.62 63.13 -14.63
CA VAL A 329 27.04 63.17 -15.00
C VAL A 329 27.36 64.50 -15.66
N THR A 330 28.53 65.05 -15.37
CA THR A 330 29.02 66.27 -16.02
C THR A 330 29.31 66.01 -17.49
N ALA A 331 28.93 66.92 -18.38
CA ALA A 331 29.23 66.80 -19.81
C ALA A 331 30.74 66.62 -20.04
N GLY A 332 31.11 65.59 -20.81
CA GLY A 332 32.52 65.23 -21.07
C GLY A 332 33.15 64.27 -20.05
N ALA A 333 32.47 63.97 -18.94
CA ALA A 333 32.89 62.91 -18.00
C ALA A 333 32.30 61.54 -18.41
N PRO A 334 33.01 60.43 -18.13
CA PRO A 334 32.50 59.08 -18.44
C PRO A 334 31.27 58.73 -17.58
N ALA A 335 30.21 58.22 -18.22
CA ALA A 335 29.07 57.62 -17.55
C ALA A 335 29.32 56.14 -17.28
N THR A 336 29.28 55.72 -16.01
CA THR A 336 29.48 54.31 -15.62
C THR A 336 28.16 53.67 -15.25
N TYR A 337 27.80 52.59 -15.93
CA TYR A 337 26.65 51.75 -15.60
C TYR A 337 27.13 50.47 -14.93
N THR A 338 26.64 50.18 -13.72
CA THR A 338 26.89 48.89 -13.07
C THR A 338 25.63 48.06 -13.18
N VAL A 339 25.71 46.92 -13.87
CA VAL A 339 24.62 45.94 -13.93
C VAL A 339 24.85 44.90 -12.85
N ILE A 340 23.85 44.74 -11.97
CA ILE A 340 23.84 43.71 -10.93
C ILE A 340 22.95 42.58 -11.40
N VAL A 341 23.52 41.38 -11.47
CA VAL A 341 22.78 40.14 -11.71
C VAL A 341 22.77 39.35 -10.41
N THR A 342 21.57 39.10 -9.88
CA THR A 342 21.40 38.30 -8.66
C THR A 342 20.75 36.97 -9.03
N PRO A 343 21.51 35.87 -9.09
CA PRO A 343 20.92 34.54 -9.26
C PRO A 343 20.15 34.14 -7.99
N LEU A 344 19.04 33.43 -8.17
CA LEU A 344 18.26 32.84 -7.10
C LEU A 344 18.06 31.35 -7.44
N PRO A 345 18.49 30.35 -6.64
CA PRO A 345 19.48 30.34 -5.54
C PRO A 345 20.90 29.90 -5.97
N THR A 346 21.04 29.21 -7.09
CA THR A 346 22.32 28.87 -7.76
C THR A 346 22.01 28.75 -9.25
N TYR A 347 22.85 29.29 -10.13
CA TYR A 347 22.66 29.19 -11.58
C TYR A 347 23.89 28.52 -12.19
N ASN A 348 23.70 27.35 -12.80
CA ASN A 348 24.81 26.47 -13.19
C ASN A 348 25.30 26.76 -14.63
N ALA A 349 24.64 27.68 -15.32
CA ALA A 349 24.94 28.06 -16.70
C ALA A 349 25.55 29.46 -16.77
N ASN A 350 26.21 29.76 -17.89
CA ASN A 350 26.72 31.10 -18.13
C ASN A 350 25.56 32.07 -18.37
N ILE A 351 25.50 33.15 -17.60
CA ILE A 351 24.57 34.26 -17.86
C ILE A 351 25.21 35.14 -18.94
N SER A 352 24.56 35.23 -20.10
CA SER A 352 24.98 36.14 -21.17
C SER A 352 24.15 37.42 -21.09
N LEU A 353 24.81 38.54 -20.82
CA LEU A 353 24.20 39.87 -20.88
C LEU A 353 24.49 40.49 -22.24
N SER A 354 23.46 40.96 -22.92
CA SER A 354 23.59 41.71 -24.17
C SER A 354 22.82 43.02 -24.07
N CYS A 355 23.44 44.12 -24.50
CA CYS A 355 22.74 45.39 -24.66
C CYS A 355 21.87 45.33 -25.93
N SER A 356 20.55 45.47 -25.79
CA SER A 356 19.57 45.35 -26.89
C SER A 356 19.49 46.61 -27.78
N SER A 357 19.91 47.74 -27.24
CA SER A 357 20.19 48.98 -27.97
C SER A 357 21.65 49.30 -27.69
N GLY A 358 22.44 49.62 -28.72
CA GLY A 358 23.85 49.98 -28.57
C GLY A 358 24.07 50.94 -27.39
N LEU A 359 25.26 50.87 -26.79
CA LEU A 359 25.73 51.91 -25.88
C LEU A 359 25.38 53.28 -26.50
N PRO A 360 24.78 54.20 -25.73
CA PRO A 360 24.30 55.47 -26.26
C PRO A 360 25.36 56.23 -27.07
#